data_AF-R1DXP3-F1
#
_entry.id   AF-R1DXP3-F1
#
_cell.length_a   1.000
_cell.length_b   1.000
_cell.length_c   1.000
_cell.angle_alpha   90.00
_cell.angle_beta   90.00
_cell.angle_gamma   90.00
#
_symmetry.space_group_name_H-M   'P 1'
#
loop_
_entity.id
_entity.type
_entity.pdbx_description
1 polymer ?
#
loop_
_entity_poly.entity_id
_entity_poly.type
_entity_poly.pdbx_seq_one_letter_code
_entity_poly.pdbx_strand_id
1 'polypeptide(L)'
;MPSKPPGSKPRPQGTKRAKSQSPALALGGAAAAVAAVAYYVLTMSKAVSLSPSDSAALKQVFFSGEPWLVECGHSVSPAFYDAEGSLPKDLRVGLLDCAAALPSGKTTIQRFKLSPPKRGPTVLLFANADAKPAVAPVDAARTGVDLAKWAARVSQPRVVSVATVQLFEAHCTKRKWCALALGAGARLPSEERAALTKLAAAARAVRFIAVDGSKLLLPDELMRVGGELPEGFELLSETPTAEQRLPPPPPPRQEREEKSEEATRTLSDAELKALRAEREAERQRLEEERLEQRRAQMQEEEAMAGNLVEEVEEEGEAEEEADEAEEEVEVEEFE
;
A
#
# COMPACT_ATOMS: atom_id res chain seq x y z
N MET A 1 18.61 10.11 -70.26
CA MET A 1 19.80 9.24 -70.39
C MET A 1 20.27 8.83 -69.00
N PRO A 2 20.58 7.56 -68.70
CA PRO A 2 20.12 6.32 -69.33
C PRO A 2 19.29 5.45 -68.38
N SER A 3 18.25 4.88 -68.97
CA SER A 3 17.52 3.69 -68.52
C SER A 3 18.39 2.44 -68.68
N LYS A 4 18.34 1.49 -67.76
CA LYS A 4 18.87 0.11 -67.93
C LYS A 4 18.14 -0.88 -66.98
N PRO A 5 18.15 -2.19 -67.26
CA PRO A 5 16.94 -2.95 -67.59
C PRO A 5 16.85 -4.24 -66.70
N PRO A 6 16.00 -5.25 -67.01
CA PRO A 6 15.52 -6.24 -66.06
C PRO A 6 16.35 -7.53 -65.98
N GLY A 7 16.13 -8.28 -64.90
CA GLY A 7 16.04 -9.74 -64.91
C GLY A 7 17.34 -10.54 -64.81
N SER A 8 17.47 -11.32 -63.74
CA SER A 8 18.02 -12.68 -63.79
C SER A 8 17.65 -13.49 -62.55
N LYS A 9 16.94 -14.60 -62.73
CA LYS A 9 16.83 -15.70 -61.77
C LYS A 9 17.95 -16.71 -62.05
N PRO A 10 18.62 -17.25 -61.03
CA PRO A 10 19.08 -18.64 -61.01
C PRO A 10 18.56 -19.37 -59.76
N ARG A 11 17.71 -20.38 -59.92
CA ARG A 11 17.99 -21.83 -60.00
C ARG A 11 18.35 -22.48 -58.65
N PRO A 12 17.60 -23.52 -58.21
CA PRO A 12 17.72 -24.13 -56.90
C PRO A 12 18.91 -25.08 -56.84
N GLN A 13 19.63 -25.12 -55.71
CA GLN A 13 20.62 -26.16 -55.42
C GLN A 13 20.61 -26.53 -53.94
N GLY A 14 20.53 -27.84 -53.68
CA GLY A 14 21.19 -28.45 -52.54
C GLY A 14 20.31 -28.85 -51.37
N THR A 15 19.53 -29.92 -51.54
CA THR A 15 19.09 -30.78 -50.43
C THR A 15 20.32 -31.36 -49.72
N LYS A 16 20.74 -30.72 -48.62
CA LYS A 16 21.69 -31.32 -47.69
C LYS A 16 20.93 -32.24 -46.75
N ARG A 17 21.14 -33.54 -46.98
CA ARG A 17 20.80 -34.66 -46.10
C ARG A 17 21.21 -34.32 -44.66
N ALA A 18 20.24 -33.95 -43.83
CA ALA A 18 20.45 -33.75 -42.40
C ALA A 18 20.73 -35.12 -41.77
N LYS A 19 21.93 -35.26 -41.20
CA LYS A 19 22.30 -36.38 -40.34
C LYS A 19 21.34 -36.42 -39.16
N SER A 20 20.63 -37.54 -39.04
CA SER A 20 19.98 -38.02 -37.83
C SER A 20 20.92 -37.87 -36.64
N GLN A 21 20.73 -36.80 -35.85
CA GLN A 21 21.31 -36.66 -34.52
C GLN A 21 20.27 -37.14 -33.51
N SER A 22 20.70 -38.06 -32.66
CA SER A 22 19.91 -38.68 -31.61
C SER A 22 19.28 -37.65 -30.66
N PRO A 23 18.01 -37.81 -30.25
CA PRO A 23 17.36 -36.95 -29.28
C PRO A 23 17.76 -37.39 -27.87
N ALA A 24 18.86 -36.88 -27.33
CA ALA A 24 19.29 -37.20 -25.96
C ALA A 24 19.62 -35.96 -25.10
N LEU A 25 19.37 -34.74 -25.57
CA LEU A 25 19.71 -33.50 -24.86
C LEU A 25 18.63 -32.44 -25.08
N ALA A 26 17.45 -32.64 -24.50
CA ALA A 26 16.38 -31.62 -24.48
C ALA A 26 15.69 -31.45 -23.12
N LEU A 27 16.17 -32.12 -22.06
CA LEU A 27 15.61 -32.01 -20.70
C LEU A 27 16.38 -31.08 -19.75
N GLY A 28 17.55 -30.56 -20.15
CA GLY A 28 18.37 -29.67 -19.29
C GLY A 28 18.02 -28.18 -19.37
N GLY A 29 17.32 -27.73 -20.42
CA GLY A 29 17.08 -26.30 -20.66
C GLY A 29 15.99 -25.68 -19.79
N ALA A 30 14.92 -26.43 -19.50
CA ALA A 30 13.80 -25.94 -18.70
C ALA A 30 14.19 -25.68 -17.23
N ALA A 31 14.98 -26.57 -16.64
CA ALA A 31 15.44 -26.40 -15.25
C ALA A 31 16.35 -25.18 -15.08
N ALA A 32 17.24 -24.91 -16.05
CA ALA A 32 18.11 -23.73 -16.02
C ALA A 32 17.33 -22.42 -16.18
N ALA A 33 16.30 -22.39 -17.03
CA ALA A 33 15.44 -21.22 -17.19
C ALA A 33 14.62 -20.93 -15.92
N VAL A 34 14.05 -21.96 -15.28
CA VAL A 34 13.30 -21.81 -14.01
C VAL A 34 14.23 -21.34 -12.89
N ALA A 35 15.45 -21.90 -12.79
CA ALA A 35 16.43 -21.46 -11.80
C ALA A 35 16.89 -20.01 -12.03
N ALA A 36 17.06 -19.59 -13.29
CA ALA A 36 17.44 -18.21 -13.63
C ALA A 36 16.30 -17.21 -13.31
N VAL A 37 15.04 -17.57 -13.59
CA VAL A 37 13.88 -16.76 -13.22
C VAL A 37 13.74 -16.67 -11.70
N ALA A 38 13.86 -17.79 -10.98
CA ALA A 38 13.81 -17.81 -9.53
C ALA A 38 14.94 -16.96 -8.91
N TYR A 39 16.17 -17.10 -9.41
CA TYR A 39 17.31 -16.28 -8.98
C TYR A 39 17.10 -14.78 -9.29
N TYR A 40 16.56 -14.46 -10.46
CA TYR A 40 16.26 -13.08 -10.85
C TYR A 40 15.18 -12.46 -9.96
N VAL A 41 14.11 -13.21 -9.66
CA VAL A 41 13.05 -12.77 -8.76
C VAL A 41 13.57 -12.59 -7.32
N LEU A 42 14.42 -13.51 -6.85
CA LEU A 42 15.01 -13.43 -5.49
C LEU A 42 16.03 -12.31 -5.33
N THR A 43 16.75 -11.93 -6.40
CA THR A 43 17.77 -10.87 -6.34
C THR A 43 17.20 -9.46 -6.55
N MET A 44 15.97 -9.35 -7.08
CA MET A 44 15.34 -8.06 -7.37
C MET A 44 14.52 -7.49 -6.22
N SER A 45 14.06 -8.31 -5.27
CA SER A 45 13.28 -7.80 -4.16
C SER A 45 14.17 -6.97 -3.22
N LYS A 46 13.77 -5.73 -2.92
CA LYS A 46 14.35 -4.93 -1.83
C LYS A 46 13.84 -5.38 -0.45
N ALA A 47 12.97 -6.39 -0.41
CA ALA A 47 12.46 -6.98 0.82
C ALA A 47 13.62 -7.51 1.69
N VAL A 48 13.80 -6.91 2.86
CA VAL A 48 14.80 -7.37 3.83
C VAL A 48 14.21 -8.52 4.64
N SER A 49 14.89 -9.68 4.66
CA SER A 49 14.50 -10.77 5.55
C SER A 49 14.83 -10.41 7.00
N LEU A 50 13.81 -10.34 7.85
CA LEU A 50 13.90 -9.97 9.25
C LEU A 50 13.90 -11.23 10.10
N SER A 51 14.99 -11.46 10.85
CA SER A 51 15.05 -12.59 11.78
C SER A 51 14.27 -12.29 13.07
N PRO A 52 13.41 -13.21 13.54
CA PRO A 52 12.76 -13.12 14.85
C PRO A 52 13.75 -13.03 16.02
N SER A 53 14.98 -13.55 15.86
CA SER A 53 16.02 -13.54 16.90
C SER A 53 16.79 -12.22 16.96
N ASP A 54 16.78 -11.42 15.90
CA ASP A 54 17.48 -10.14 15.85
C ASP A 54 16.67 -9.04 16.52
N SER A 55 16.83 -8.94 17.83
CA SER A 55 16.12 -7.94 18.63
C SER A 55 16.45 -6.49 18.25
N ALA A 56 17.61 -6.23 17.63
CA ALA A 56 18.02 -4.88 17.25
C ALA A 56 17.29 -4.45 15.97
N ALA A 57 17.30 -5.30 14.93
CA ALA A 57 16.55 -5.05 13.70
C ALA A 57 15.05 -4.92 13.98
N LEU A 58 14.48 -5.80 14.81
CA LEU A 58 13.06 -5.73 15.16
C LEU A 58 12.71 -4.48 15.98
N LYS A 59 13.60 -3.99 16.84
CA LYS A 59 13.39 -2.72 17.54
C LYS A 59 13.32 -1.56 16.56
N GLN A 60 14.17 -1.56 15.52
CA GLN A 60 14.11 -0.57 14.46
C GLN A 60 12.78 -0.67 13.71
N VAL A 61 12.37 -1.85 13.27
CA VAL A 61 11.10 -2.02 12.53
C VAL A 61 9.88 -1.64 13.36
N PHE A 62 9.82 -2.06 14.63
CA PHE A 62 8.63 -1.87 15.46
C PHE A 62 8.53 -0.50 16.12
N PHE A 63 9.66 0.18 16.39
CA PHE A 63 9.67 1.36 17.26
C PHE A 63 10.46 2.56 16.72
N SER A 64 11.12 2.47 15.56
CA SER A 64 11.81 3.64 14.98
C SER A 64 10.84 4.75 14.54
N GLY A 65 9.61 4.37 14.17
CA GLY A 65 8.64 5.25 13.53
C GLY A 65 8.82 5.37 12.01
N GLU A 66 9.92 4.86 11.45
CA GLU A 66 10.08 4.69 10.01
C GLU A 66 8.98 3.78 9.45
N PRO A 67 8.43 4.07 8.25
CA PRO A 67 7.40 3.25 7.67
C PRO A 67 7.99 1.93 7.13
N TRP A 68 7.55 0.82 7.72
CA TRP A 68 7.90 -0.54 7.31
C TRP A 68 6.64 -1.32 6.94
N LEU A 69 6.59 -1.77 5.68
CA LEU A 69 5.60 -2.73 5.21
C LEU A 69 6.21 -4.13 5.32
N VAL A 70 5.60 -4.97 6.17
CA VAL A 70 6.13 -6.27 6.54
C VAL A 70 5.11 -7.35 6.18
N GLU A 71 5.51 -8.29 5.33
CA GLU A 71 4.72 -9.50 5.10
C GLU A 71 5.08 -10.57 6.13
N CYS A 72 4.05 -11.19 6.72
CA CYS A 72 4.21 -12.30 7.61
C CYS A 72 4.30 -13.62 6.82
N GLY A 73 5.45 -14.28 6.84
CA GLY A 73 5.64 -15.56 6.18
C GLY A 73 7.11 -15.93 5.94
N HIS A 74 7.32 -17.06 5.27
CA HIS A 74 8.65 -17.54 4.86
C HIS A 74 9.01 -17.13 3.42
N SER A 75 8.02 -16.73 2.63
CA SER A 75 8.16 -16.32 1.24
C SER A 75 7.33 -15.07 0.98
N VAL A 76 7.80 -14.24 0.07
CA VAL A 76 7.11 -13.02 -0.38
C VAL A 76 5.97 -13.42 -1.33
N SER A 77 4.77 -12.86 -1.15
CA SER A 77 3.67 -13.08 -2.08
C SER A 77 3.85 -12.27 -3.37
N PRO A 78 3.28 -12.72 -4.51
CA PRO A 78 3.35 -11.96 -5.76
C PRO A 78 2.84 -10.52 -5.63
N ALA A 79 1.73 -10.32 -4.92
CA ALA A 79 1.18 -8.99 -4.68
C ALA A 79 2.14 -8.09 -3.89
N PHE A 80 2.85 -8.64 -2.89
CA PHE A 80 3.83 -7.87 -2.13
C PHE A 80 5.04 -7.47 -2.97
N TYR A 81 5.52 -8.38 -3.83
CA TYR A 81 6.59 -8.09 -4.78
C TYR A 81 6.19 -7.00 -5.79
N ASP A 82 5.00 -7.13 -6.38
CA ASP A 82 4.46 -6.15 -7.34
C ASP A 82 4.27 -4.76 -6.73
N ALA A 83 3.95 -4.70 -5.42
CA ALA A 83 3.79 -3.43 -4.71
C ALA A 83 5.10 -2.65 -4.62
N GLU A 84 6.25 -3.33 -4.54
CA GLU A 84 7.53 -2.74 -4.21
C GLU A 84 7.95 -1.60 -5.14
N GLY A 85 7.67 -1.74 -6.44
CA GLY A 85 7.96 -0.73 -7.45
C GLY A 85 7.09 0.53 -7.34
N SER A 86 5.93 0.42 -6.67
CA SER A 86 4.94 1.50 -6.52
C SER A 86 4.92 2.12 -5.12
N LEU A 87 5.71 1.60 -4.18
CA LEU A 87 5.76 2.10 -2.81
C LEU A 87 6.49 3.46 -2.73
N PRO A 88 6.12 4.33 -1.78
CA PRO A 88 6.89 5.53 -1.47
C PRO A 88 8.36 5.19 -1.16
N LYS A 89 9.30 6.04 -1.61
CA LYS A 89 10.75 5.79 -1.47
C LYS A 89 11.22 5.68 -0.01
N ASP A 90 10.50 6.30 0.91
CA ASP A 90 10.75 6.28 2.35
C ASP A 90 10.18 5.03 3.04
N LEU A 91 9.33 4.26 2.36
CA LEU A 91 8.69 3.06 2.88
C LEU A 91 9.54 1.83 2.59
N ARG A 92 9.98 1.17 3.66
CA ARG A 92 10.85 0.00 3.61
C ARG A 92 9.99 -1.26 3.60
N VAL A 93 10.44 -2.28 2.89
CA VAL A 93 9.78 -3.58 2.80
C VAL A 93 10.56 -4.64 3.57
N GLY A 94 9.86 -5.52 4.27
CA GLY A 94 10.47 -6.63 5.00
C GLY A 94 9.62 -7.88 4.99
N LEU A 95 10.28 -9.01 5.20
CA LEU A 95 9.65 -10.31 5.41
C LEU A 95 9.96 -10.77 6.83
N LEU A 96 8.96 -11.17 7.59
CA LEU A 96 9.12 -11.62 8.98
C LEU A 96 8.29 -12.87 9.23
N ASP A 97 8.88 -13.90 9.84
CA ASP A 97 8.08 -14.98 10.40
C ASP A 97 7.33 -14.48 11.65
N CYS A 98 6.07 -14.11 11.46
CA CYS A 98 5.21 -13.60 12.54
C CYS A 98 4.70 -14.70 13.47
N ALA A 99 4.86 -15.98 13.12
CA ALA A 99 4.51 -17.13 13.95
C ALA A 99 5.65 -17.54 14.89
N ALA A 100 6.90 -17.22 14.54
CA ALA A 100 8.04 -17.41 15.42
C ALA A 100 7.93 -16.61 16.73
N ALA A 101 8.45 -17.20 17.81
CA ALA A 101 8.54 -16.53 19.10
C ALA A 101 9.62 -15.43 19.06
N LEU A 102 9.22 -14.22 19.41
CA LEU A 102 10.14 -13.10 19.64
C LEU A 102 10.94 -13.35 20.94
N PRO A 103 12.03 -12.59 21.21
CA PRO A 103 12.79 -12.71 22.46
C PRO A 103 11.96 -12.52 23.73
N SER A 104 10.76 -11.94 23.62
CA SER A 104 9.78 -11.85 24.70
C SER A 104 8.98 -13.13 24.97
N GLY A 105 9.23 -14.21 24.22
CA GLY A 105 8.46 -15.46 24.25
C GLY A 105 7.08 -15.39 23.60
N LYS A 106 6.72 -14.26 22.96
CA LYS A 106 5.43 -14.04 22.29
C LYS A 106 5.64 -13.90 20.79
N THR A 107 4.67 -14.32 19.99
CA THR A 107 4.71 -14.09 18.54
C THR A 107 4.41 -12.63 18.21
N THR A 108 4.72 -12.17 16.99
CA THR A 108 4.40 -10.80 16.54
C THR A 108 2.91 -10.50 16.65
N ILE A 109 2.07 -11.44 16.22
CA ILE A 109 0.60 -11.33 16.29
C ILE A 109 0.11 -11.20 17.73
N GLN A 110 0.63 -12.02 18.64
CA GLN A 110 0.27 -11.99 20.06
C GLN A 110 0.75 -10.71 20.75
N ARG A 111 1.99 -10.29 20.47
CA ARG A 111 2.61 -9.10 21.08
C ARG A 111 1.78 -7.84 20.81
N PHE A 112 1.30 -7.69 19.58
CA PHE A 112 0.54 -6.51 19.14
C PHE A 112 -0.98 -6.70 19.20
N LYS A 113 -1.47 -7.86 19.68
CA LYS A 113 -2.89 -8.21 19.76
C LYS A 113 -3.59 -7.97 18.41
N LEU A 114 -3.00 -8.53 17.35
CA LEU A 114 -3.48 -8.42 15.99
C LEU A 114 -4.46 -9.55 15.70
N SER A 115 -5.45 -9.24 14.86
CA SER A 115 -6.37 -10.22 14.31
C SER A 115 -5.98 -10.42 12.84
N PRO A 116 -5.16 -11.43 12.51
CA PRO A 116 -4.77 -11.66 11.12
C PRO A 116 -6.01 -12.02 10.28
N PRO A 117 -6.00 -11.71 8.97
CA PRO A 117 -7.08 -12.12 8.09
C PRO A 117 -7.21 -13.65 8.07
N LYS A 118 -8.45 -14.16 7.95
CA LYS A 118 -8.72 -15.61 7.90
C LYS A 118 -8.20 -16.27 6.62
N ARG A 119 -8.03 -15.49 5.54
CA ARG A 119 -7.58 -15.92 4.21
C ARG A 119 -6.60 -14.89 3.65
N GLY A 120 -5.60 -15.37 2.91
CA GLY A 120 -4.59 -14.52 2.27
C GLY A 120 -3.40 -14.18 3.16
N PRO A 121 -2.40 -13.48 2.61
CA PRO A 121 -1.19 -13.12 3.33
C PRO A 121 -1.51 -12.09 4.43
N THR A 122 -0.82 -12.22 5.57
CA THR A 122 -0.91 -11.21 6.64
C THR A 122 0.16 -10.14 6.38
N VAL A 123 -0.27 -8.96 5.93
CA VAL A 123 0.64 -7.82 5.73
C VAL A 123 0.41 -6.78 6.81
N LEU A 124 1.50 -6.35 7.44
CA LEU A 124 1.54 -5.40 8.54
C LEU A 124 2.24 -4.11 8.09
N LEU A 125 1.74 -2.96 8.54
CA LEU A 125 2.40 -1.67 8.35
C LEU A 125 2.74 -1.08 9.71
N PHE A 126 4.03 -0.93 9.97
CA PHE A 126 4.58 -0.20 11.11
C PHE A 126 4.91 1.21 10.63
N ALA A 127 4.36 2.25 11.25
CA ALA A 127 4.66 3.64 10.90
C ALA A 127 4.34 4.58 12.07
N ASN A 128 4.91 5.79 12.05
CA ASN A 128 4.53 6.92 12.91
C ASN A 128 4.61 6.64 14.42
N ALA A 129 5.53 5.75 14.80
CA ALA A 129 5.73 5.25 16.16
C ALA A 129 4.44 4.77 16.85
N ASP A 130 3.47 4.28 16.07
CA ASP A 130 2.23 3.75 16.61
C ASP A 130 2.50 2.45 17.38
N ALA A 131 1.71 2.23 18.44
CA ALA A 131 1.91 1.10 19.37
C ALA A 131 1.43 -0.22 18.75
N LYS A 132 0.53 -0.11 17.77
CA LYS A 132 -0.10 -1.22 17.10
C LYS A 132 0.06 -0.99 15.59
N PRO A 133 0.69 -1.93 14.85
CA PRO A 133 0.75 -1.82 13.40
C PRO A 133 -0.64 -1.93 12.78
N ALA A 134 -0.79 -1.32 11.61
CA ALA A 134 -1.99 -1.52 10.80
C ALA A 134 -1.91 -2.86 10.07
N VAL A 135 -3.01 -3.59 10.01
CA VAL A 135 -3.11 -4.84 9.23
C VAL A 135 -3.77 -4.51 7.90
N ALA A 136 -3.17 -4.95 6.79
CA ALA A 136 -3.76 -4.77 5.47
C ALA A 136 -5.08 -5.55 5.38
N PRO A 137 -6.18 -4.92 4.92
CA PRO A 137 -7.39 -5.66 4.59
C PRO A 137 -7.12 -6.58 3.41
N VAL A 138 -7.87 -7.68 3.31
CA VAL A 138 -7.72 -8.70 2.25
C VAL A 138 -7.76 -8.07 0.85
N ASP A 139 -8.68 -7.12 0.62
CA ASP A 139 -8.81 -6.43 -0.66
C ASP A 139 -7.56 -5.62 -1.03
N ALA A 140 -6.91 -5.01 -0.03
CA ALA A 140 -5.66 -4.27 -0.28
C ALA A 140 -4.49 -5.22 -0.51
N ALA A 141 -4.47 -6.40 0.12
CA ALA A 141 -3.41 -7.38 -0.06
C ALA A 141 -3.57 -8.24 -1.34
N ARG A 142 -4.65 -8.04 -2.10
CA ARG A 142 -4.96 -8.84 -3.30
C ARG A 142 -4.04 -8.53 -4.48
N THR A 143 -3.72 -7.25 -4.70
CA THR A 143 -2.89 -6.80 -5.82
C THR A 143 -1.79 -5.87 -5.31
N GLY A 144 -0.65 -5.83 -6.01
CA GLY A 144 0.45 -4.95 -5.59
C GLY A 144 0.10 -3.46 -5.66
N VAL A 145 -0.73 -3.05 -6.62
CA VAL A 145 -1.18 -1.66 -6.76
C VAL A 145 -2.06 -1.24 -5.58
N ASP A 146 -3.03 -2.09 -5.20
CA ASP A 146 -3.92 -1.81 -4.07
C ASP A 146 -3.14 -1.80 -2.75
N LEU A 147 -2.18 -2.70 -2.61
CA LEU A 147 -1.33 -2.78 -1.43
C LEU A 147 -0.47 -1.52 -1.28
N ALA A 148 0.17 -1.08 -2.37
CA ALA A 148 0.98 0.13 -2.38
C ALA A 148 0.13 1.38 -2.07
N LYS A 149 -1.07 1.48 -2.67
CA LYS A 149 -2.02 2.58 -2.40
C LYS A 149 -2.50 2.59 -0.96
N TRP A 150 -2.78 1.43 -0.39
CA TRP A 150 -3.13 1.29 1.03
C TRP A 150 -1.96 1.71 1.92
N ALA A 151 -0.77 1.16 1.66
CA ALA A 151 0.42 1.42 2.44
C ALA A 151 0.78 2.91 2.45
N ALA A 152 0.79 3.55 1.27
CA ALA A 152 1.05 4.99 1.13
C ALA A 152 0.06 5.86 1.90
N ARG A 153 -1.24 5.49 1.91
CA ARG A 153 -2.27 6.25 2.64
C ARG A 153 -2.12 6.10 4.15
N VAL A 154 -1.81 4.91 4.63
CA VAL A 154 -1.75 4.63 6.07
C VAL A 154 -0.42 5.09 6.66
N SER A 155 0.68 5.07 5.88
CA SER A 155 2.01 5.50 6.33
C SER A 155 2.17 7.01 6.45
N GLN A 156 1.23 7.81 5.93
CA GLN A 156 1.28 9.26 6.06
C GLN A 156 1.27 9.71 7.53
N PRO A 157 2.14 10.65 7.91
CA PRO A 157 2.16 11.20 9.25
C PRO A 157 0.85 11.93 9.54
N ARG A 158 0.34 11.78 10.76
CA ARG A 158 -0.95 12.35 11.18
C ARG A 158 -0.76 13.28 12.36
N VAL A 159 -1.18 14.54 12.16
CA VAL A 159 -1.39 15.49 13.26
C VAL A 159 -2.81 15.25 13.80
N VAL A 160 -2.90 14.77 15.04
CA VAL A 160 -4.19 14.52 15.69
C VAL A 160 -4.62 15.80 16.40
N SER A 161 -5.82 16.29 16.09
CA SER A 161 -6.45 17.35 16.88
C SER A 161 -7.10 16.75 18.12
N VAL A 162 -6.76 17.32 19.26
CA VAL A 162 -7.16 16.85 20.59
C VAL A 162 -7.93 17.98 21.27
N ALA A 163 -9.18 17.71 21.62
CA ALA A 163 -10.06 18.67 22.30
C ALA A 163 -10.29 18.35 23.77
N THR A 164 -9.87 17.17 24.25
CA THR A 164 -10.14 16.69 25.62
C THR A 164 -8.88 16.12 26.26
N VAL A 165 -8.80 16.20 27.60
CA VAL A 165 -7.68 15.65 28.40
C VAL A 165 -7.52 14.14 28.16
N GLN A 166 -8.64 13.41 28.04
CA GLN A 166 -8.62 11.96 27.80
C GLN A 166 -7.98 11.62 26.45
N LEU A 167 -8.28 12.38 25.40
CA LEU A 167 -7.66 12.20 24.08
C LEU A 167 -6.18 12.63 24.11
N PHE A 168 -5.84 13.66 24.88
CA PHE A 168 -4.47 14.08 25.10
C PHE A 168 -3.65 12.96 25.75
N GLU A 169 -4.13 12.38 26.84
CA GLU A 169 -3.46 11.26 27.51
C GLU A 169 -3.37 10.02 26.60
N ALA A 170 -4.44 9.72 25.87
CA ALA A 170 -4.44 8.59 24.94
C ALA A 170 -3.41 8.72 23.83
N HIS A 171 -3.19 9.93 23.30
CA HIS A 171 -2.33 10.16 22.14
C HIS A 171 -0.90 10.62 22.49
N CYS A 172 -0.70 11.26 23.64
CA CYS A 172 0.55 11.95 23.98
C CYS A 172 1.28 11.28 25.15
N THR A 173 0.63 11.05 26.29
CA THR A 173 1.32 10.62 27.52
C THR A 173 1.78 9.16 27.49
N LYS A 174 1.17 8.32 26.64
CA LYS A 174 1.59 6.93 26.42
C LYS A 174 2.84 6.80 25.53
N ARG A 175 3.36 7.90 25.00
CA ARG A 175 4.50 7.92 24.09
C ARG A 175 5.73 8.49 24.79
N LYS A 176 6.90 8.05 24.34
CA LYS A 176 8.18 8.58 24.81
C LYS A 176 8.34 10.06 24.44
N TRP A 177 7.93 10.42 23.23
CA TRP A 177 8.05 11.77 22.70
C TRP A 177 6.74 12.20 22.04
N CYS A 178 6.29 13.39 22.41
CA CYS A 178 5.08 14.00 21.88
C CYS A 178 5.31 15.51 21.75
N ALA A 179 5.02 16.05 20.58
CA ALA A 179 5.11 17.47 20.28
C ALA A 179 3.72 18.07 20.26
N LEU A 180 3.59 19.22 20.93
CA LEU A 180 2.34 19.93 21.14
C LEU A 180 2.34 21.21 20.31
N ALA A 181 1.30 21.36 19.49
CA ALA A 181 0.99 22.62 18.83
C ALA A 181 -0.26 23.22 19.49
N LEU A 182 -0.07 24.31 20.23
CA LEU A 182 -1.14 25.03 20.90
C LEU A 182 -1.72 26.08 19.95
N GLY A 183 -3.02 26.02 19.70
CA GLY A 183 -3.73 27.00 18.87
C GLY A 183 -4.92 27.60 19.58
N ALA A 184 -5.37 28.76 19.09
CA ALA A 184 -6.59 29.46 19.55
C ALA A 184 -7.89 28.79 19.05
N GLY A 185 -7.91 27.45 18.99
CA GLY A 185 -9.03 26.66 18.54
C GLY A 185 -8.64 25.21 18.21
N ALA A 186 -9.64 24.34 18.08
CA ALA A 186 -9.44 22.91 17.83
C ALA A 186 -8.82 22.58 16.45
N ARG A 187 -8.80 23.52 15.50
CA ARG A 187 -8.21 23.33 14.19
C ARG A 187 -7.15 24.40 13.95
N LEU A 188 -5.92 23.96 13.74
CA LEU A 188 -4.84 24.83 13.28
C LEU A 188 -5.13 25.33 11.86
N PRO A 189 -4.68 26.54 11.51
CA PRO A 189 -4.63 27.01 10.14
C PRO A 189 -3.99 26.00 9.19
N SER A 190 -4.41 26.02 7.93
CA SER A 190 -3.91 25.12 6.86
C SER A 190 -2.38 25.10 6.78
N GLU A 191 -1.75 26.27 6.86
CA GLU A 191 -0.31 26.45 6.74
C GLU A 191 0.45 25.82 7.91
N GLU A 192 0.03 26.09 9.14
CA GLU A 192 0.61 25.49 10.35
C GLU A 192 0.44 23.97 10.35
N ARG A 193 -0.73 23.48 9.95
CA ARG A 193 -0.97 22.05 9.83
C ARG A 193 -0.06 21.40 8.79
N ALA A 194 0.17 22.08 7.65
CA ALA A 194 1.09 21.60 6.62
C ALA A 194 2.54 21.58 7.14
N ALA A 195 2.96 22.62 7.87
CA ALA A 195 4.29 22.67 8.50
C ALA A 195 4.47 21.54 9.53
N LEU A 196 3.49 21.32 10.40
CA LEU A 196 3.51 20.22 11.37
C LEU A 196 3.49 18.85 10.70
N THR A 197 2.77 18.70 9.58
CA THR A 197 2.76 17.45 8.84
C THR A 197 4.13 17.17 8.22
N LYS A 198 4.83 18.21 7.72
CA LYS A 198 6.23 18.09 7.26
C LYS A 198 7.18 17.74 8.39
N LEU A 199 7.05 18.39 9.55
CA LEU A 199 7.84 18.06 10.75
C LEU A 199 7.57 16.63 11.22
N ALA A 200 6.30 16.19 11.23
CA ALA A 200 5.93 14.83 11.57
C ALA A 200 6.47 13.80 10.57
N ALA A 201 6.61 14.17 9.29
CA ALA A 201 7.26 13.33 8.28
C ALA A 201 8.77 13.17 8.56
N ALA A 202 9.44 14.23 8.99
CA ALA A 202 10.87 14.23 9.31
C ALA A 202 11.16 13.54 10.66
N ALA A 203 10.28 13.70 11.65
CA ALA A 203 10.46 13.20 13.01
C ALA A 203 9.38 12.17 13.38
N ARG A 204 9.33 11.04 12.65
CA ARG A 204 8.27 10.03 12.82
C ARG A 204 8.27 9.31 14.16
N ALA A 205 9.37 9.39 14.91
CA ALA A 205 9.44 8.91 16.29
C ALA A 205 8.65 9.77 17.29
N VAL A 206 8.31 11.01 16.89
CA VAL A 206 7.59 12.00 17.71
C VAL A 206 6.14 12.07 17.25
N ARG A 207 5.21 11.98 18.20
CA ARG A 207 3.79 12.18 17.90
C ARG A 207 3.45 13.66 17.92
N PHE A 208 2.95 14.20 16.81
CA PHE A 208 2.49 15.58 16.75
C PHE A 208 0.99 15.65 17.03
N ILE A 209 0.59 16.45 18.02
CA ILE A 209 -0.81 16.71 18.31
C ILE A 209 -1.09 18.22 18.36
N ALA A 210 -2.26 18.59 17.87
CA ALA A 210 -2.78 19.95 17.92
C ALA A 210 -3.77 20.04 19.06
N VAL A 211 -3.58 21.01 19.95
CA VAL A 211 -4.38 21.19 21.16
C VAL A 211 -5.06 22.55 21.12
N ASP A 212 -6.35 22.55 21.45
CA ASP A 212 -7.12 23.78 21.66
C ASP A 212 -6.77 24.36 23.04
N GLY A 213 -5.92 25.39 23.05
CA GLY A 213 -5.47 26.02 24.29
C GLY A 213 -6.60 26.68 25.10
N SER A 214 -7.76 26.93 24.48
CA SER A 214 -8.92 27.49 25.17
C SER A 214 -9.72 26.46 25.99
N LYS A 215 -9.53 25.16 25.72
CA LYS A 215 -10.32 24.06 26.32
C LYS A 215 -9.51 23.17 27.24
N LEU A 216 -8.20 23.10 27.01
CA LEU A 216 -7.30 22.27 27.76
C LEU A 216 -6.55 23.15 28.78
N LEU A 217 -7.08 23.17 30.00
CA LEU A 217 -6.32 23.57 31.18
C LEU A 217 -5.27 22.48 31.43
N LEU A 218 -4.15 22.54 30.70
CA LEU A 218 -3.02 21.67 30.96
C LEU A 218 -2.46 22.04 32.34
N PRO A 219 -2.26 21.08 33.26
CA PRO A 219 -1.61 21.36 34.53
C PRO A 219 -0.24 22.00 34.27
N ASP A 220 0.13 23.04 35.04
CA ASP A 220 1.42 23.74 34.90
C ASP A 220 2.63 22.79 34.98
N GLU A 221 2.49 21.68 35.72
CA GLU A 221 3.50 20.63 35.79
C GLU A 221 3.77 19.94 34.44
N LEU A 222 2.78 19.89 33.55
CA LEU A 222 2.92 19.28 32.22
C LEU A 222 3.61 20.22 31.21
N MET A 223 3.57 21.52 31.48
CA MET A 223 4.22 22.57 30.69
C MET A 223 5.70 22.76 31.09
N ARG A 224 6.15 22.17 32.20
CA ARG A 224 7.56 22.12 32.56
C ARG A 224 8.29 21.15 31.62
N VAL A 225 8.80 21.69 30.52
CA VAL A 225 9.73 21.05 29.59
C VAL A 225 10.96 20.58 30.39
N GLY A 226 10.92 19.33 30.86
CA GLY A 226 11.91 18.75 31.78
C GLY A 226 12.73 17.61 31.17
N GLY A 227 12.91 17.59 29.85
CA GLY A 227 13.72 16.58 29.17
C GLY A 227 14.73 17.24 28.24
N GLU A 228 15.97 16.72 28.23
CA GLU A 228 16.97 17.06 27.23
C GLU A 228 16.37 16.83 25.83
N LEU A 229 16.43 17.84 24.96
CA LEU A 229 15.93 17.73 23.59
C LEU A 229 16.71 16.65 22.83
N PRO A 230 16.06 15.88 21.94
CA PRO A 230 16.77 14.96 21.06
C PRO A 230 17.82 15.71 20.24
N GLU A 231 18.98 15.09 20.02
CA GLU A 231 20.03 15.65 19.15
C GLU A 231 19.44 16.04 17.79
N GLY A 232 19.65 17.30 17.39
CA GLY A 232 19.11 17.87 16.14
C GLY A 232 17.89 18.77 16.30
N PHE A 233 17.34 18.94 17.51
CA PHE A 233 16.33 19.95 17.80
C PHE A 233 16.97 21.13 18.53
N GLU A 234 17.23 22.23 17.82
CA GLU A 234 17.55 23.51 18.46
C GLU A 234 16.26 24.09 19.05
N LEU A 235 16.31 24.42 20.33
CA LEU A 235 15.29 25.24 20.96
C LEU A 235 15.29 26.57 20.21
N LEU A 236 14.21 26.91 19.51
CA LEU A 236 14.01 28.27 19.00
C LEU A 236 13.93 29.17 20.24
N SER A 237 15.05 29.76 20.64
CA SER A 237 15.22 30.54 21.86
C SER A 237 14.40 31.83 21.88
N GLU A 238 13.72 32.14 20.78
CA GLU A 238 12.93 33.34 20.63
C GLU A 238 11.58 32.94 20.03
N THR A 239 10.53 32.94 20.86
CA THR A 239 9.21 33.32 20.36
C THR A 239 9.42 34.66 19.66
N PRO A 240 9.21 34.78 18.33
CA PRO A 240 9.27 36.08 17.69
C PRO A 240 8.25 36.94 18.41
N THR A 241 8.75 37.92 19.17
CA THR A 241 7.92 38.90 19.85
C THR A 241 6.98 39.44 18.79
N ALA A 242 5.67 39.40 19.06
CA ALA A 242 4.61 39.79 18.13
C ALA A 242 4.76 41.22 17.56
N GLU A 243 5.77 41.98 18.00
CA GLU A 243 6.15 43.29 17.51
C GLU A 243 6.96 43.31 16.21
N GLN A 244 7.57 42.21 15.75
CA GLN A 244 8.57 42.33 14.68
C GLN A 244 8.14 42.07 13.23
N ARG A 245 6.91 41.61 12.93
CA ARG A 245 6.48 41.52 11.53
C ARG A 245 4.99 41.75 11.34
N LEU A 246 4.61 43.01 11.20
CA LEU A 246 3.97 43.52 9.98
C LEU A 246 4.29 45.02 9.91
N PRO A 247 4.88 45.54 8.80
CA PRO A 247 4.86 46.98 8.58
C PRO A 247 3.41 47.46 8.66
N PRO A 248 3.14 48.69 9.17
CA PRO A 248 1.80 49.25 9.12
C PRO A 248 1.27 49.11 7.69
N PRO A 249 0.00 48.69 7.51
CA PRO A 249 -0.57 48.55 6.20
C PRO A 249 -0.29 49.84 5.42
N PRO A 250 0.26 49.75 4.20
CA PRO A 250 0.52 50.94 3.40
C PRO A 250 -0.77 51.76 3.34
N PRO A 251 -0.70 53.10 3.45
CA PRO A 251 -1.89 53.93 3.31
C PRO A 251 -2.59 53.52 2.02
N PRO A 252 -3.94 53.47 2.00
CA PRO A 252 -4.69 52.98 0.86
C PRO A 252 -4.16 53.67 -0.38
N ARG A 253 -3.42 52.89 -1.18
CA ARG A 253 -2.92 53.35 -2.46
C ARG A 253 -4.20 53.59 -3.24
N GLN A 254 -4.41 54.84 -3.66
CA GLN A 254 -5.45 55.17 -4.62
C GLN A 254 -5.14 54.33 -5.87
N GLU A 255 -5.70 53.13 -5.89
CA GLU A 255 -5.74 52.28 -7.05
C GLU A 255 -6.59 53.03 -8.05
N ARG A 256 -5.85 53.67 -8.95
CA ARG A 256 -6.32 54.07 -10.26
C ARG A 256 -7.20 52.94 -10.78
N GLU A 257 -8.49 53.25 -10.90
CA GLU A 257 -9.53 52.40 -11.47
C GLU A 257 -9.15 52.01 -12.90
N GLU A 258 -8.32 50.99 -13.05
CA GLU A 258 -8.26 50.21 -14.30
C GLU A 258 -9.31 49.12 -14.20
N LYS A 259 -10.52 49.58 -14.49
CA LYS A 259 -11.69 48.90 -15.02
C LYS A 259 -11.34 47.60 -15.76
N SER A 260 -11.27 46.48 -15.04
CA SER A 260 -11.42 45.14 -15.62
C SER A 260 -12.84 44.66 -15.34
N GLU A 261 -13.71 44.90 -16.30
CA GLU A 261 -15.07 44.35 -16.38
C GLU A 261 -14.99 42.85 -16.73
N GLU A 262 -14.49 42.00 -15.83
CA GLU A 262 -14.67 40.55 -15.97
C GLU A 262 -15.83 40.12 -15.09
N ALA A 263 -17.00 40.16 -15.73
CA ALA A 263 -18.31 39.93 -15.16
C ALA A 263 -18.38 38.61 -14.39
N THR A 264 -18.60 38.71 -13.07
CA THR A 264 -19.33 37.70 -12.29
C THR A 264 -20.74 37.57 -12.86
N ARG A 265 -20.86 36.85 -13.97
CA ARG A 265 -22.12 36.50 -14.61
C ARG A 265 -22.76 35.43 -13.74
N THR A 266 -23.57 35.86 -12.78
CA THR A 266 -24.43 34.97 -12.00
C THR A 266 -25.27 34.17 -12.98
N LEU A 267 -25.01 32.86 -13.08
CA LEU A 267 -25.79 31.93 -13.89
C LEU A 267 -27.26 32.16 -13.60
N SER A 268 -28.05 32.32 -14.65
CA SER A 268 -29.49 32.47 -14.54
C SER A 268 -30.11 31.20 -13.95
N ASP A 269 -31.24 31.33 -13.25
CA ASP A 269 -31.94 30.18 -12.65
C ASP A 269 -32.28 29.07 -13.67
N ALA A 270 -32.43 29.45 -14.96
CA ALA A 270 -32.63 28.51 -16.05
C ALA A 270 -31.38 27.65 -16.33
N GLU A 271 -30.19 28.24 -16.32
CA GLU A 271 -28.92 27.53 -16.51
C GLU A 271 -28.61 26.61 -15.33
N LEU A 272 -28.92 27.06 -14.11
CA LEU A 272 -28.75 26.22 -12.92
C LEU A 272 -29.68 25.00 -12.93
N LYS A 273 -30.91 25.15 -13.45
CA LYS A 273 -31.86 24.05 -13.63
C LYS A 273 -31.39 23.08 -14.72
N ALA A 274 -30.86 23.58 -15.83
CA ALA A 274 -30.29 22.75 -16.89
C ALA A 274 -29.11 21.91 -16.38
N LEU A 275 -28.19 22.51 -15.62
CA LEU A 275 -27.04 21.78 -15.03
C LEU A 275 -27.45 20.69 -14.04
N ARG A 276 -28.53 20.90 -13.27
CA ARG A 276 -29.06 19.86 -12.36
C ARG A 276 -29.66 18.70 -13.15
N ALA A 277 -30.42 18.98 -14.20
CA ALA A 277 -31.00 17.97 -15.07
C ALA A 277 -29.91 17.15 -15.79
N GLU A 278 -28.85 17.81 -16.27
CA GLU A 278 -27.71 17.14 -16.91
C GLU A 278 -26.98 16.20 -15.93
N ARG A 279 -26.69 16.65 -14.70
CA ARG A 279 -26.09 15.82 -13.65
C ARG A 279 -26.99 14.65 -13.20
N GLU A 280 -28.30 14.80 -13.30
CA GLU A 280 -29.25 13.71 -13.02
C GLU A 280 -29.25 12.68 -14.16
N ALA A 281 -29.26 13.13 -15.41
CA ALA A 281 -29.15 12.25 -16.57
C ALA A 281 -27.81 11.48 -16.60
N GLU A 282 -26.70 12.14 -16.25
CA GLU A 282 -25.39 11.50 -16.16
C GLU A 282 -25.37 10.40 -15.08
N ARG A 283 -25.96 10.66 -13.91
CA ARG A 283 -26.10 9.65 -12.84
C ARG A 283 -26.94 8.46 -13.28
N GLN A 284 -28.03 8.69 -14.02
CA GLN A 284 -28.87 7.61 -14.54
C GLN A 284 -28.11 6.74 -15.54
N ARG A 285 -27.34 7.33 -16.46
CA ARG A 285 -26.51 6.58 -17.43
C ARG A 285 -25.46 5.72 -16.72
N LEU A 286 -24.80 6.26 -15.70
CA LEU A 286 -23.81 5.51 -14.93
C LEU A 286 -24.43 4.38 -14.09
N GLU A 287 -25.67 4.56 -13.62
CA GLU A 287 -26.41 3.49 -12.93
C GLU A 287 -26.85 2.37 -13.90
N GLU A 288 -27.32 2.73 -15.10
CA GLU A 288 -27.66 1.78 -16.15
C GLU A 288 -26.44 0.97 -16.60
N GLU A 289 -25.29 1.62 -16.82
CA GLU A 289 -24.03 0.96 -17.16
C GLU A 289 -23.59 -0.03 -16.06
N ARG A 290 -23.72 0.35 -14.78
CA ARG A 290 -23.40 -0.54 -13.65
C ARG A 290 -24.35 -1.74 -13.58
N LEU A 291 -25.62 -1.58 -13.93
CA LEU A 291 -26.57 -2.68 -14.01
C LEU A 291 -26.27 -3.63 -15.18
N GLU A 292 -25.86 -3.09 -16.33
CA GLU A 292 -25.42 -3.88 -17.47
C GLU A 292 -24.16 -4.69 -17.15
N GLN A 293 -23.14 -4.06 -16.53
CA GLN A 293 -21.94 -4.75 -16.03
C GLN A 293 -22.28 -5.88 -15.06
N ARG A 294 -23.22 -5.65 -14.13
CA ARG A 294 -23.66 -6.68 -13.19
C ARG A 294 -24.38 -7.84 -13.89
N ARG A 295 -25.17 -7.57 -14.94
CA ARG A 295 -25.81 -8.61 -15.74
C ARG A 295 -24.79 -9.43 -16.53
N ALA A 296 -23.81 -8.76 -17.15
CA ALA A 296 -22.72 -9.43 -17.84
C ALA A 296 -21.90 -10.33 -16.89
N GLN A 297 -21.59 -9.84 -15.69
CA GLN A 297 -20.90 -10.63 -14.67
C GLN A 297 -21.71 -11.87 -14.26
N MET A 298 -23.03 -11.74 -14.06
CA MET A 298 -23.87 -12.90 -13.73
C MET A 298 -23.93 -13.92 -14.88
N GLN A 299 -23.95 -13.48 -16.14
CA GLN A 299 -23.90 -14.39 -17.30
C GLN A 299 -22.54 -15.09 -17.42
N GLU A 300 -21.44 -14.41 -17.12
CA GLU A 300 -20.10 -15.00 -17.10
C GLU A 300 -19.97 -16.04 -15.98
N GLU A 301 -20.48 -15.72 -14.79
CA GLU A 301 -20.55 -16.67 -13.66
C GLU A 301 -21.42 -17.89 -13.97
N GLU A 302 -22.56 -17.71 -14.65
CA GLU A 302 -23.43 -18.81 -15.08
C GLU A 302 -22.75 -19.68 -16.15
N ALA A 303 -22.05 -19.08 -17.12
CA ALA A 303 -21.30 -19.82 -18.13
C ALA A 303 -20.13 -20.61 -17.52
N MET A 304 -19.40 -20.02 -16.57
CA MET A 304 -18.35 -20.72 -15.83
C MET A 304 -18.89 -21.88 -15.00
N ALA A 305 -20.07 -21.72 -14.39
CA ALA A 305 -20.73 -22.80 -13.65
C ALA A 305 -21.18 -23.95 -14.56
N GLY A 306 -21.69 -23.64 -15.76
CA GLY A 306 -22.06 -24.65 -16.75
C GLY A 306 -20.88 -25.51 -17.21
N ASN A 307 -19.72 -24.90 -17.45
CA ASN A 307 -18.53 -25.62 -17.91
C ASN A 307 -17.95 -26.58 -16.86
N LEU A 308 -18.16 -26.31 -15.56
CA LEU A 308 -17.69 -27.17 -14.48
C LEU A 308 -18.51 -28.46 -14.34
N VAL A 309 -19.77 -28.46 -14.77
CA VAL A 309 -20.63 -29.66 -14.69
C VAL A 309 -20.27 -30.65 -15.79
N GLU A 310 -19.90 -30.17 -16.99
CA GLU A 310 -19.48 -31.05 -18.10
C GLU A 310 -18.12 -31.72 -17.82
N GLU A 311 -17.16 -31.06 -17.15
CA GLU A 311 -15.87 -31.68 -16.79
C GLU A 311 -16.01 -32.79 -15.73
N VAL A 312 -17.01 -32.73 -14.85
CA VAL A 312 -17.22 -33.74 -13.80
C VAL A 312 -17.93 -34.99 -14.35
N GLU A 313 -18.76 -34.86 -15.39
CA GLU A 313 -19.39 -36.03 -16.03
C GLU A 313 -18.41 -36.84 -16.89
N GLU A 314 -17.35 -36.22 -17.44
CA GLU A 314 -16.34 -36.93 -18.25
C GLU A 314 -15.29 -37.68 -17.39
N GLU A 315 -15.01 -37.22 -16.15
CA GLU A 315 -14.11 -37.94 -15.23
C GLU A 315 -14.81 -39.09 -14.48
N GLY A 316 -16.15 -39.06 -14.35
CA GLY A 316 -16.91 -40.11 -13.66
C GLY A 316 -17.05 -41.43 -14.41
N GLU A 317 -16.97 -41.43 -15.75
CA GLU A 317 -17.01 -42.66 -16.55
C GLU A 317 -15.65 -43.38 -16.65
N ALA A 318 -14.55 -42.73 -16.24
CA ALA A 318 -13.21 -43.31 -16.29
C ALA A 318 -12.79 -44.03 -15.00
N GLU A 319 -13.43 -43.74 -13.86
CA GLU A 319 -13.12 -44.41 -12.59
C GLU A 319 -13.92 -45.71 -12.36
N GLU A 320 -15.07 -45.93 -13.02
CA GLU A 320 -15.82 -47.20 -12.89
C GLU A 320 -15.18 -48.39 -13.64
N GLU A 321 -14.22 -48.20 -14.55
CA GLU A 321 -13.48 -49.32 -15.19
C GLU A 321 -12.20 -49.74 -14.43
N ALA A 322 -11.76 -49.00 -13.40
CA ALA A 322 -10.51 -49.29 -12.69
C ALA A 322 -10.70 -50.20 -11.45
N ASP A 323 -11.89 -50.24 -10.85
CA ASP A 323 -12.14 -51.02 -9.63
C ASP A 323 -12.49 -52.51 -9.89
N GLU A 324 -12.71 -52.95 -11.14
CA GLU A 324 -12.92 -54.38 -11.45
C GLU A 324 -11.62 -55.17 -11.68
N ALA A 325 -10.44 -54.53 -11.61
CA ALA A 325 -9.16 -55.18 -11.95
C ALA A 325 -8.29 -55.61 -10.76
N GLU A 326 -8.63 -55.26 -9.51
CA GLU A 326 -7.78 -55.54 -8.33
C GLU A 326 -8.25 -56.72 -7.44
N GLU A 327 -9.32 -57.45 -7.79
CA GLU A 327 -9.82 -58.59 -6.98
C GLU A 327 -9.28 -59.98 -7.40
N GLU A 328 -8.17 -60.07 -8.15
CA GLU A 328 -7.57 -61.37 -8.55
C GLU A 328 -6.05 -61.50 -8.29
N VAL A 329 -5.50 -61.01 -7.16
CA VAL A 329 -4.10 -61.35 -6.82
C VAL A 329 -3.89 -61.51 -5.30
N GLU A 330 -4.48 -62.54 -4.68
CA GLU A 330 -4.04 -62.98 -3.35
C GLU A 330 -4.30 -64.47 -3.08
N VAL A 331 -3.76 -65.36 -3.91
CA VAL A 331 -3.61 -66.79 -3.55
C VAL A 331 -2.33 -67.35 -4.17
N GLU A 332 -1.21 -67.33 -3.44
CA GLU A 332 -0.15 -68.36 -3.48
C GLU A 332 1.07 -67.92 -2.66
N GLU A 333 1.09 -68.20 -1.36
CA GLU A 333 2.37 -68.44 -0.65
C GLU A 333 2.10 -69.20 0.66
N PHE A 334 2.00 -70.53 0.59
CA PHE A 334 2.20 -71.42 1.74
C PHE A 334 2.47 -72.85 1.27
N GLU A 335 3.74 -73.21 1.06
CA GLU A 335 4.32 -74.55 1.31
C GLU A 335 5.82 -74.43 1.61
#